data_AF-A0A659XXT7-F1
#
_entry.id   AF-A0A659XXT7-F1
#
_cell.length_a   1.000
_cell.length_b   1.000
_cell.length_c   1.000
_cell.angle_alpha   90.00
_cell.angle_beta   90.00
_cell.angle_gamma   90.00
#
_symmetry.space_group_name_H-M   'P 1'
#
loop_
_entity.id
_entity.type
_entity.pdbx_description
1 polymer ?
#
loop_
_entity_poly.entity_id
_entity_poly.type
_entity_poly.pdbx_seq_one_letter_code
_entity_poly.pdbx_strand_id
1 'polypeptide(L)' 'QWQFYQSLDPKFVLKRLTASLTPPKSVRLSIVEDRIVAEGEAPDTWIDRARAAARQLSAGGPVFDISK' A
#
# COMPACT_ATOMS: atom_id res chain seq x y z
N GLN A 1 -22.07 -3.43 16.61
CA GLN A 1 -20.81 -4.19 16.84
C GLN A 1 -19.67 -3.40 16.22
N TRP A 2 -18.76 -2.85 17.01
CA TRP A 2 -17.59 -2.14 16.49
C TRP A 2 -16.53 -3.16 16.08
N GLN A 3 -16.23 -3.25 14.78
CA GLN A 3 -15.22 -4.18 14.27
C GLN A 3 -13.92 -3.42 13.96
N PHE A 4 -13.00 -3.41 14.92
CA PHE A 4 -11.60 -3.05 14.70
C PHE A 4 -10.93 -3.92 13.60
N TYR A 5 -11.51 -5.10 13.29
CA TYR A 5 -10.98 -6.08 12.33
C TYR A 5 -11.08 -5.67 10.85
N GLN A 6 -11.88 -4.65 10.49
CA GLN A 6 -11.97 -4.17 9.10
C GLN A 6 -10.73 -3.40 8.62
N SER A 7 -9.78 -3.12 9.52
CA SER A 7 -8.66 -2.23 9.22
C SER A 7 -7.45 -2.91 8.58
N LEU A 8 -7.41 -4.25 8.51
CA LEU A 8 -6.21 -4.99 8.07
C LEU A 8 -6.45 -5.91 6.87
N ASP A 9 -7.69 -6.06 6.39
CA ASP A 9 -7.94 -6.77 5.12
C ASP A 9 -7.17 -6.06 3.99
N PRO A 10 -6.35 -6.77 3.20
CA PRO A 10 -5.57 -6.17 2.14
C PRO A 10 -6.37 -5.34 1.15
N LYS A 11 -7.66 -5.64 0.93
CA LYS A 11 -8.52 -4.85 0.02
C LYS A 11 -8.82 -3.47 0.58
N PHE A 12 -9.08 -3.36 1.88
CA PHE A 12 -9.28 -2.07 2.54
C PHE A 12 -7.97 -1.29 2.64
N VAL A 13 -6.87 -1.98 2.92
CA VAL A 13 -5.53 -1.37 2.94
C VAL A 13 -5.16 -0.85 1.55
N LEU A 14 -5.36 -1.63 0.49
CA LEU A 14 -5.13 -1.25 -0.90
C LEU A 14 -5.94 0.00 -1.27
N LYS A 15 -7.23 0.03 -0.96
CA LYS A 15 -8.07 1.21 -1.24
C LYS A 15 -7.55 2.47 -0.53
N ARG A 16 -7.12 2.35 0.73
CA ARG A 16 -6.54 3.48 1.49
C ARG A 16 -5.20 3.91 0.92
N LEU A 17 -4.33 2.98 0.55
CA LEU A 17 -3.03 3.29 -0.08
C LEU A 17 -3.23 3.99 -1.42
N THR A 18 -4.13 3.49 -2.29
CA THR A 18 -4.44 4.15 -3.57
C THR A 18 -4.94 5.58 -3.36
N ALA A 19 -5.82 5.80 -2.39
CA ALA A 19 -6.36 7.13 -2.11
C ALA A 19 -5.32 8.09 -1.49
N SER A 20 -4.47 7.59 -0.60
CA SER A 20 -3.51 8.43 0.15
C SER A 20 -2.21 8.70 -0.61
N LEU A 21 -1.72 7.72 -1.38
CA LEU A 21 -0.48 7.85 -2.13
C LEU A 21 -0.69 8.44 -3.52
N THR A 22 -1.93 8.44 -4.04
CA THR A 22 -2.29 8.92 -5.39
C THR A 22 -1.24 8.49 -6.43
N PRO A 23 -1.13 7.17 -6.70
CA PRO A 23 -0.07 6.63 -7.55
C PRO A 23 -0.05 7.28 -8.94
N PRO A 24 1.15 7.48 -9.55
CA PRO A 24 1.27 7.83 -10.96
C PRO A 24 0.52 6.84 -11.85
N LYS A 25 0.12 7.27 -13.05
CA LYS A 25 -0.66 6.43 -13.98
C LYS A 25 0.03 5.12 -14.37
N SER A 26 1.35 5.11 -14.39
CA SER A 26 2.20 3.94 -14.65
C SER A 26 2.28 2.97 -13.47
N VAL A 27 2.01 3.43 -12.25
CA VAL A 27 2.09 2.62 -11.03
C VAL A 27 0.76 1.92 -10.78
N ARG A 28 0.82 0.60 -10.69
CA ARG A 28 -0.30 -0.24 -10.24
C ARG A 28 -0.03 -0.74 -8.84
N LEU A 29 -1.06 -0.66 -8.00
CA LEU A 29 -1.09 -1.30 -6.69
C LEU A 29 -2.00 -2.54 -6.79
N SER A 30 -1.51 -3.70 -6.38
CA SER A 30 -2.23 -4.98 -6.43
C SER A 30 -2.04 -5.77 -5.14
N ILE A 31 -2.88 -6.78 -4.92
CA ILE A 31 -2.69 -7.74 -3.81
C ILE A 31 -2.13 -9.03 -4.39
N VAL A 32 -0.99 -9.48 -3.86
CA VAL A 32 -0.31 -10.73 -4.22
C VAL A 32 -0.02 -11.48 -2.92
N GLU A 33 -0.60 -12.67 -2.75
CA GLU A 33 -0.37 -13.52 -1.57
C GLU A 33 -0.48 -12.77 -0.23
N ASP A 34 -1.57 -12.02 -0.05
CA ASP A 34 -1.86 -11.21 1.15
C ASP A 34 -0.95 -9.98 1.35
N ARG A 35 -0.11 -9.65 0.36
CA ARG A 35 0.75 -8.46 0.34
C ARG A 35 0.23 -7.46 -0.67
N ILE A 36 0.51 -6.19 -0.44
CA ILE A 36 0.28 -5.16 -1.45
C ILE A 36 1.60 -4.95 -2.20
N VAL A 37 1.55 -4.92 -3.52
CA VAL A 37 2.72 -4.72 -4.38
C VAL A 37 2.50 -3.47 -5.22
N ALA A 38 3.53 -2.63 -5.33
CA ALA A 38 3.58 -1.51 -6.27
C ALA A 38 4.48 -1.84 -7.47
N GLU A 39 3.94 -1.73 -8.69
CA GLU A 39 4.68 -1.99 -9.93
C GLU A 39 4.53 -0.82 -10.90
N GLY A 40 5.64 -0.35 -11.47
CA GLY A 40 5.67 0.68 -12.51
C GLY A 40 6.68 1.78 -12.24
N GLU A 41 6.71 2.79 -13.12
CA GLU A 41 7.62 3.93 -12.99
C GLU A 41 7.03 5.02 -12.08
N ALA A 42 7.81 5.47 -11.11
CA ALA A 42 7.42 6.51 -10.17
C ALA A 42 8.57 7.50 -9.90
N PRO A 43 8.27 8.78 -9.62
CA PRO A 43 9.27 9.72 -9.11
C PRO A 43 9.80 9.28 -7.74
N ASP A 44 11.07 9.58 -7.45
CA ASP A 44 11.69 9.27 -6.15
C ASP A 44 10.87 9.79 -4.96
N THR A 45 10.29 10.99 -5.09
CA THR A 45 9.43 11.59 -4.07
C THR A 45 8.17 10.77 -3.76
N TRP A 46 7.63 10.05 -4.74
CA TRP A 46 6.52 9.13 -4.53
C TRP A 46 6.99 7.84 -3.85
N ILE A 47 8.13 7.30 -4.29
CA ILE A 47 8.75 6.10 -3.71
C ILE A 47 9.04 6.31 -2.22
N ASP A 48 9.55 7.47 -1.83
CA ASP A 48 9.83 7.80 -0.43
C ASP A 48 8.56 7.83 0.43
N ARG A 49 7.47 8.40 -0.10
CA ARG A 49 6.16 8.41 0.57
C ARG A 49 5.59 7.00 0.70
N ALA A 50 5.68 6.19 -0.35
CA ALA A 50 5.24 4.80 -0.35
C ALA A 50 6.01 3.98 0.70
N ARG A 51 7.34 4.16 0.80
CA ARG A 51 8.18 3.53 1.84
C ARG A 51 7.85 4.00 3.25
N ALA A 52 7.48 5.27 3.44
CA ALA A 52 6.98 5.77 4.72
C ALA A 52 5.66 5.08 5.12
N ALA A 53 4.72 4.95 4.18
CA ALA A 53 3.45 4.26 4.42
C ALA A 53 3.65 2.76 4.71
N ALA A 54 4.56 2.08 4.00
CA ALA A 54 4.89 0.67 4.24
C ALA A 54 5.38 0.42 5.68
N ARG A 55 6.24 1.31 6.20
CA ARG A 55 6.71 1.23 7.59
C ARG A 55 5.57 1.38 8.60
N GLN A 56 4.60 2.24 8.32
CA GLN A 56 3.43 2.43 9.19
C GLN A 56 2.48 1.22 9.19
N LEU A 57 2.41 0.45 8.11
CA LEU A 57 1.58 -0.76 8.02
C LEU A 57 2.15 -1.96 8.81
N SER A 58 3.48 -2.01 8.99
CA SER A 58 4.16 -3.12 9.67
C SER A 58 3.78 -3.30 11.16
N ALA A 59 3.00 -2.38 11.74
CA ALA A 59 2.42 -2.50 13.08
C ALA A 59 1.16 -3.40 13.14
N GLY A 60 1.07 -4.44 12.29
CA GLY A 60 0.03 -5.47 12.33
C GLY A 60 -0.80 -5.67 11.05
N GLY A 61 -0.47 -5.01 9.93
CA GLY A 61 -1.17 -5.16 8.64
C GLY A 61 -0.39 -5.89 7.55
N PRO A 62 -0.97 -6.03 6.34
CA PRO A 62 -0.32 -6.68 5.21
C PRO A 62 0.93 -5.91 4.79
N VAL A 63 1.95 -6.65 4.36
CA VAL A 63 3.23 -6.08 3.90
C VAL A 63 2.98 -5.29 2.61
N PHE A 64 3.52 -4.07 2.52
CA PHE A 64 3.51 -3.28 1.29
C PHE A 64 4.91 -3.28 0.67
N ASP A 65 5.06 -4.03 -0.43
CA ASP A 65 6.33 -4.24 -1.12
C ASP A 65 6.49 -3.28 -2.30
N ILE A 66 7.69 -2.72 -2.44
CA ILE A 66 8.02 -1.69 -3.43
C ILE A 66 9.32 -2.11 -4.12
N SER A 67 9.19 -2.72 -5.29
CA SER A 67 10.32 -3.04 -6.16
C SER A 67 10.63 -1.88 -7.11
N LYS A 68 11.91 -1.58 -7.28
CA LYS A 68 12.41 -0.63 -8.28
C LYS A 68 12.39 -1.26 -9.67
#